data_AF-A0A4V1UGB7-F1
#
_entry.id   AF-A0A4V1UGB7-F1
#
_cell.length_a   1.000
_cell.length_b   1.000
_cell.length_c   1.000
_cell.angle_alpha   90.00
_cell.angle_beta   90.00
_cell.angle_gamma   90.00
#
_symmetry.space_group_name_H-M   'P 1'
#
loop_
_entity.id
_entity.type
_entity.pdbx_description
1 polymer ?
#
loop_
_entity_poly.entity_id
_entity_poly.type
_entity_poly.pdbx_seq_one_letter_code
_entity_poly.pdbx_strand_id
1 'polypeptide(L)'
;MHPAQPGVTFPAMGTATQTSPPASIAPPDRIALIDILRGLVIVIMALDHTREFTHASGWAFNPLSPEGSTPLLYATRWITHLCAPTFVFLAGVSIRIQAINGRTGLPLARRIASRGLWLIFLELTLIGFLWSFSIPFLQFWQVIWAIGWSMILLAGLIFLPPIVSLIIGGVIVVASTASLAAPPDLLGPLTGIIFRGVSILPSFENAAIFVVYPILPWFGVMALGYGAGHIFLSPRRSHLLAIIGLAMLAAFLILRLPNLPGDPRPWAPHADAFWTIASIFDVTKNP
;
A
#
# COMPACT_ATOMS: atom_id res chain seq x y z
N MET A 1 -8.25 -7.74 93.87
CA MET A 1 -7.81 -7.81 92.46
C MET A 1 -8.93 -7.28 91.58
N HIS A 2 -8.84 -6.01 91.15
CA HIS A 2 -9.21 -5.57 89.79
C HIS A 2 -8.80 -4.09 89.65
N PRO A 3 -7.82 -3.75 88.80
CA PRO A 3 -7.51 -2.35 88.50
C PRO A 3 -8.49 -1.80 87.46
N ALA A 4 -8.79 -0.50 87.58
CA ALA A 4 -9.58 0.27 86.64
C ALA A 4 -8.88 0.36 85.27
N GLN A 5 -9.61 0.10 84.19
CA GLN A 5 -9.17 0.31 82.82
C GLN A 5 -9.29 1.79 82.43
N PRO A 6 -8.32 2.37 81.68
CA PRO A 6 -8.41 3.73 81.19
C PRO A 6 -9.38 3.85 80.01
N GLY A 7 -10.11 4.97 79.97
CA GLY A 7 -11.08 5.28 78.92
C GLY A 7 -10.43 5.36 77.54
N VAL A 8 -11.02 4.64 76.58
CA VAL A 8 -10.65 4.68 75.16
C VAL A 8 -11.26 5.94 74.53
N THR A 9 -10.42 6.91 74.19
CA THR A 9 -10.79 7.99 73.27
C THR A 9 -10.72 7.49 71.84
N PHE A 10 -11.86 7.44 71.14
CA PHE A 10 -11.88 7.17 69.70
C PHE A 10 -11.36 8.39 68.92
N PRO A 11 -10.45 8.23 67.96
CA PRO A 11 -10.07 9.32 67.07
C PRO A 11 -11.24 9.63 66.12
N ALA A 12 -11.46 10.92 65.87
CA ALA A 12 -12.45 11.40 64.92
C ALA A 12 -12.25 10.76 63.55
N MET A 13 -13.33 10.25 62.94
CA MET A 13 -13.34 9.79 61.55
C MET A 13 -12.88 10.93 60.65
N GLY A 14 -11.63 10.84 60.19
CA GLY A 14 -11.16 11.63 59.06
C GLY A 14 -11.99 11.25 57.84
N THR A 15 -12.64 12.24 57.25
CA THR A 15 -13.28 12.14 55.94
C THR A 15 -12.20 11.73 54.93
N ALA A 16 -12.14 10.44 54.61
CA ALA A 16 -11.33 9.96 53.51
C ALA A 16 -11.91 10.55 52.22
N THR A 17 -11.23 11.56 51.69
CA THR A 17 -11.47 12.06 50.35
C THR A 17 -11.26 10.89 49.39
N GLN A 18 -12.35 10.29 48.91
CA GLN A 18 -12.28 9.29 47.84
C GLN A 18 -11.74 10.03 46.60
N THR A 19 -10.45 9.89 46.36
CA THR A 19 -9.86 10.23 45.08
C THR A 19 -10.32 9.17 44.09
N SER A 20 -11.34 9.51 43.31
CA SER A 20 -11.74 8.73 42.14
C SER A 20 -10.49 8.42 41.32
N PRO A 21 -10.28 7.16 40.90
CA PRO A 21 -9.16 6.85 40.02
C PRO A 21 -9.27 7.75 38.78
N PRO A 22 -8.15 8.28 38.26
CA PRO A 22 -8.20 9.08 37.04
C PRO A 22 -8.89 8.23 35.98
N ALA A 23 -9.95 8.78 35.39
CA ALA A 23 -10.65 8.15 34.28
C ALA A 23 -9.59 7.70 33.27
N SER A 24 -9.52 6.39 33.01
CA SER A 24 -8.63 5.89 31.98
C SER A 24 -9.08 6.54 30.68
N ILE A 25 -8.30 7.51 30.20
CA ILE A 25 -8.47 8.07 28.86
C ILE A 25 -8.37 6.86 27.95
N ALA A 26 -9.48 6.45 27.34
CA ALA A 26 -9.49 5.42 26.32
C ALA A 26 -8.35 5.73 25.34
N PRO A 27 -7.58 4.73 24.85
CA PRO A 27 -6.54 5.00 23.88
C PRO A 27 -7.18 5.82 22.76
N PRO A 28 -6.52 6.90 22.29
CA PRO A 28 -7.14 7.75 21.29
C PRO A 28 -7.58 6.85 20.13
N ASP A 29 -8.76 7.12 19.55
CA ASP A 29 -9.37 6.52 18.34
C ASP A 29 -8.51 6.64 17.06
N ARG A 30 -7.21 6.76 17.26
CA ARG A 30 -6.12 6.71 16.30
C ARG A 30 -5.96 5.29 15.80
N ILE A 31 -6.03 5.20 14.47
CA ILE A 31 -5.24 4.28 13.64
C ILE A 31 -5.74 2.82 13.57
N ALA A 32 -6.67 2.38 14.44
CA ALA A 32 -7.27 1.05 14.29
C ALA A 32 -7.80 0.80 12.86
N LEU A 33 -8.44 1.80 12.24
CA LEU A 33 -8.90 1.71 10.85
C LEU A 33 -7.77 1.48 9.83
N ILE A 34 -6.61 2.13 10.01
CA ILE A 34 -5.46 1.97 9.10
C ILE A 34 -4.93 0.54 9.23
N ASP A 35 -4.78 0.04 10.45
CA ASP A 35 -4.28 -1.31 10.69
C ASP A 35 -5.28 -2.39 10.24
N ILE A 36 -6.58 -2.18 10.47
CA ILE A 36 -7.66 -3.05 9.96
C ILE A 36 -7.64 -3.08 8.43
N LEU A 37 -7.59 -1.91 7.78
CA LEU A 37 -7.59 -1.83 6.32
C LEU A 37 -6.34 -2.50 5.72
N ARG A 38 -5.16 -2.29 6.33
CA ARG A 38 -3.93 -2.99 5.93
C ARG A 38 -4.04 -4.49 6.11
N GLY A 39 -4.61 -4.96 7.23
CA GLY A 39 -4.84 -6.38 7.49
C GLY A 39 -5.79 -7.00 6.46
N LEU A 40 -6.91 -6.34 6.17
CA LEU A 40 -7.86 -6.77 5.15
C LEU A 40 -7.20 -6.88 3.77
N VAL A 41 -6.43 -5.86 3.38
CA VAL A 41 -5.68 -5.84 2.13
C VAL A 41 -4.67 -6.99 2.05
N ILE A 42 -3.94 -7.30 3.13
CA ILE A 42 -3.03 -8.45 3.19
C ILE A 42 -3.78 -9.76 2.98
N VAL A 43 -4.93 -9.95 3.65
CA VAL A 43 -5.75 -11.17 3.51
C VAL A 43 -6.22 -11.35 2.06
N ILE A 44 -6.72 -10.29 1.43
CA ILE A 44 -7.18 -10.33 0.04
C ILE A 44 -6.01 -10.66 -0.92
N MET A 45 -4.84 -10.05 -0.72
CA MET A 45 -3.64 -10.36 -1.53
C MET A 45 -3.18 -11.81 -1.33
N ALA A 46 -3.20 -12.32 -0.11
CA ALA A 46 -2.83 -13.71 0.18
C ALA A 46 -3.78 -14.70 -0.48
N LEU A 47 -5.09 -14.41 -0.49
CA LEU A 47 -6.09 -15.22 -1.18
C LEU A 47 -5.85 -15.25 -2.70
N ASP A 48 -5.59 -14.09 -3.31
CA ASP A 48 -5.27 -13.99 -4.74
C ASP A 48 -3.99 -14.75 -5.11
N HIS A 49 -2.95 -14.66 -4.29
CA HIS A 49 -1.72 -15.42 -4.54
C HIS A 49 -1.88 -16.92 -4.29
N THR A 50 -2.72 -17.33 -3.35
CA THR A 50 -3.03 -18.77 -3.13
C THR A 50 -3.71 -19.37 -4.35
N ARG A 51 -4.61 -18.62 -5.00
CA ARG A 51 -5.32 -19.05 -6.22
C ARG A 51 -4.34 -19.49 -7.32
N GLU A 52 -3.21 -18.80 -7.48
CA GLU A 52 -2.23 -19.12 -8.54
C GLU A 52 -1.66 -20.54 -8.42
N PHE A 53 -1.69 -21.13 -7.22
CA PHE A 53 -1.22 -22.49 -6.96
C PHE A 53 -2.33 -23.54 -6.93
N THR A 54 -3.56 -23.15 -6.57
CA THR A 54 -4.66 -24.11 -6.34
C THR A 54 -5.67 -24.16 -7.50
N HIS A 55 -5.72 -23.15 -8.35
CA HIS A 55 -6.63 -23.14 -9.50
C HIS A 55 -6.14 -24.09 -10.59
N ALA A 56 -7.04 -24.84 -11.22
CA ALA A 56 -6.69 -25.90 -12.19
C ALA A 56 -5.82 -25.40 -13.37
N SER A 57 -6.00 -24.14 -13.77
CA SER A 57 -5.21 -23.48 -14.82
C SER A 57 -4.12 -22.55 -14.30
N GLY A 58 -3.97 -22.43 -12.98
CA GLY A 58 -2.94 -21.64 -12.29
C GLY A 58 -2.68 -20.27 -12.94
N TRP A 59 -1.41 -20.04 -13.25
CA TRP A 59 -0.86 -18.85 -13.91
C TRP A 59 -1.24 -18.68 -15.39
N ALA A 60 -1.65 -19.76 -16.05
CA ALA A 60 -1.93 -19.75 -17.49
C ALA A 60 -3.29 -19.12 -17.83
N PHE A 61 -4.13 -18.88 -16.83
CA PHE A 61 -5.48 -18.35 -17.00
C PHE A 61 -5.58 -16.93 -16.48
N ASN A 62 -6.08 -16.02 -17.33
CA ASN A 62 -6.39 -14.66 -16.93
C ASN A 62 -7.82 -14.58 -16.34
N PRO A 63 -7.98 -14.35 -15.02
CA PRO A 63 -9.29 -14.29 -14.39
C PRO A 63 -10.10 -13.03 -14.73
N LEU A 64 -9.46 -12.04 -15.38
CA LEU A 64 -10.12 -10.83 -15.87
C LEU A 64 -10.67 -11.00 -17.28
N SER A 65 -10.36 -12.12 -17.96
CA SER A 65 -10.83 -12.39 -19.31
C SER A 65 -12.34 -12.63 -19.36
N PRO A 66 -13.08 -11.98 -20.28
CA PRO A 66 -14.46 -12.34 -20.58
C PRO A 66 -14.60 -13.79 -21.08
N GLU A 67 -13.54 -14.31 -21.71
CA GLU A 67 -13.48 -15.68 -22.20
C GLU A 67 -13.03 -16.61 -21.08
N GLY A 68 -13.97 -17.40 -20.56
CA GLY A 68 -13.69 -18.48 -19.60
C GLY A 68 -13.65 -18.09 -18.12
N SER A 69 -13.85 -16.81 -17.78
CA SER A 69 -14.02 -16.38 -16.39
C SER A 69 -15.49 -16.28 -15.98
N THR A 70 -15.71 -16.13 -14.67
CA THR A 70 -17.04 -15.91 -14.08
C THR A 70 -17.05 -14.57 -13.34
N PRO A 71 -18.22 -13.94 -13.15
CA PRO A 71 -18.30 -12.67 -12.42
C PRO A 71 -17.68 -12.69 -11.02
N LEU A 72 -17.85 -13.80 -10.28
CA LEU A 72 -17.26 -13.98 -8.97
C LEU A 72 -15.73 -14.06 -9.04
N LEU A 73 -15.20 -14.85 -9.97
CA LEU A 73 -13.76 -15.01 -10.14
C LEU A 73 -13.11 -13.69 -10.61
N TYR A 74 -13.75 -12.98 -11.55
CA TYR A 74 -13.37 -11.63 -11.94
C TYR A 74 -13.30 -10.71 -10.71
N ALA A 75 -14.35 -10.67 -9.87
CA ALA A 75 -14.40 -9.78 -8.71
C ALA A 75 -13.28 -10.05 -7.70
N THR A 76 -12.99 -11.32 -7.42
CA THR A 76 -11.89 -11.72 -6.52
C THR A 76 -10.50 -11.34 -7.05
N ARG A 77 -10.30 -11.37 -8.36
CA ARG A 77 -9.06 -10.91 -9.00
C ARG A 77 -9.00 -9.40 -9.08
N TRP A 78 -10.09 -8.76 -9.48
CA TRP A 78 -10.17 -7.33 -9.71
C TRP A 78 -9.94 -6.53 -8.43
N ILE A 79 -10.52 -6.93 -7.29
CA ILE A 79 -10.38 -6.21 -6.02
C ILE A 79 -8.90 -6.05 -5.57
N THR A 80 -8.01 -6.91 -6.06
CA THR A 80 -6.57 -6.86 -5.75
C THR A 80 -5.86 -5.68 -6.41
N HIS A 81 -6.44 -5.04 -7.43
CA HIS A 81 -5.93 -3.80 -8.00
C HIS A 81 -5.93 -2.67 -6.97
N LEU A 82 -6.85 -2.72 -6.00
CA LEU A 82 -6.91 -1.73 -4.93
C LEU A 82 -5.93 -2.05 -3.79
N CYS A 83 -5.50 -3.31 -3.67
CA CYS A 83 -4.75 -3.79 -2.52
C CYS A 83 -3.34 -3.21 -2.45
N ALA A 84 -2.52 -3.42 -3.48
CA ALA A 84 -1.14 -2.93 -3.49
C ALA A 84 -1.04 -1.39 -3.36
N PRO A 85 -1.80 -0.58 -4.13
CA PRO A 85 -1.78 0.88 -3.99
C PRO A 85 -2.21 1.34 -2.60
N THR A 86 -3.26 0.74 -2.04
CA THR A 86 -3.70 1.04 -0.67
C THR A 86 -2.61 0.74 0.35
N PHE A 87 -1.97 -0.43 0.25
CA PHE A 87 -0.91 -0.82 1.18
C PHE A 87 0.29 0.14 1.13
N VAL A 88 0.75 0.48 -0.08
CA VAL A 88 1.89 1.37 -0.30
C VAL A 88 1.58 2.81 0.15
N PHE A 89 0.40 3.31 -0.20
CA PHE A 89 -0.07 4.63 0.26
C PHE A 89 -0.15 4.70 1.79
N LEU A 90 -0.77 3.71 2.43
CA LEU A 90 -0.89 3.66 3.89
C LEU A 90 0.46 3.45 4.59
N ALA A 91 1.45 2.83 3.95
CA ALA A 91 2.82 2.79 4.46
C ALA A 91 3.42 4.20 4.54
N GLY A 92 3.24 5.02 3.51
CA GLY A 92 3.62 6.44 3.52
C GLY A 92 2.90 7.23 4.62
N VAL A 93 1.58 7.07 4.76
CA VAL A 93 0.78 7.68 5.83
C VAL A 93 1.30 7.28 7.21
N SER A 94 1.59 5.99 7.41
CA SER A 94 2.10 5.47 8.68
C SER A 94 3.47 6.06 9.04
N ILE A 95 4.33 6.27 8.05
CA ILE A 95 5.62 6.95 8.24
C ILE A 95 5.40 8.41 8.62
N ARG A 96 4.45 9.11 7.99
CA ARG A 96 4.14 10.50 8.32
C ARG A 96 3.59 10.64 9.75
N ILE A 97 2.70 9.74 10.15
CA ILE A 97 2.14 9.75 11.52
C ILE A 97 3.25 9.50 12.55
N GLN A 98 4.20 8.61 12.26
CA GLN A 98 5.39 8.42 13.13
C GLN A 98 6.20 9.72 13.27
N ALA A 99 6.42 10.44 12.17
CA ALA A 99 7.09 11.73 12.19
C ALA A 99 6.34 12.78 13.03
N ILE A 100 5.02 12.86 12.88
CA ILE A 100 4.18 13.77 13.67
C ILE A 100 4.21 13.42 15.17
N ASN A 101 4.36 12.14 15.51
CA ASN A 101 4.48 11.67 16.90
C ASN A 101 5.91 11.80 17.48
N GLY A 102 6.76 12.63 16.88
CA GLY A 102 8.09 12.94 17.40
C GLY A 102 9.22 12.02 16.96
N ARG A 103 8.95 10.99 16.14
CA ARG A 103 10.03 10.18 15.52
C ARG A 103 10.52 10.88 14.26
N THR A 104 11.45 11.82 14.35
CA THR A 104 11.89 12.62 13.19
C THR A 104 13.39 12.48 12.91
N GLY A 105 13.84 13.07 11.81
CA GLY A 105 15.26 13.17 11.45
C GLY A 105 15.93 11.84 11.13
N LEU A 106 17.24 11.78 11.38
CA LEU A 106 18.09 10.66 10.99
C LEU A 106 17.68 9.30 11.61
N PRO A 107 17.24 9.22 12.88
CA PRO A 107 16.75 7.96 13.45
C PRO A 107 15.55 7.36 12.69
N LEU A 108 14.61 8.21 12.24
CA LEU A 108 13.48 7.78 11.42
C LEU A 108 13.97 7.34 10.02
N ALA A 109 14.81 8.14 9.36
CA ALA A 109 15.36 7.83 8.05
C ALA A 109 16.07 6.46 8.04
N ARG A 110 16.98 6.23 9.01
CA ARG A 110 17.71 4.96 9.14
C ARG A 110 16.77 3.77 9.35
N ARG A 111 15.72 3.93 10.18
CA ARG A 111 14.73 2.87 10.42
C ARG A 111 13.94 2.52 9.16
N ILE A 112 13.55 3.52 8.37
CA ILE A 112 12.80 3.29 7.13
C ILE A 112 13.72 2.65 6.09
N ALA A 113 14.92 3.21 5.88
CA ALA A 113 15.88 2.71 4.90
C ALA A 113 16.34 1.27 5.21
N SER A 114 16.63 0.95 6.48
CA SER A 114 17.01 -0.42 6.90
C SER A 114 15.90 -1.43 6.65
N ARG A 115 14.64 -1.06 6.92
CA ARG A 115 13.48 -1.90 6.59
C ARG A 115 13.33 -2.07 5.07
N GLY A 116 13.49 -0.99 4.30
CA GLY A 116 13.45 -1.05 2.84
C GLY A 116 14.52 -1.98 2.27
N LEU A 117 15.74 -1.89 2.79
CA LEU A 117 16.84 -2.76 2.40
C LEU A 117 16.57 -4.23 2.75
N TRP A 118 15.98 -4.50 3.92
CA TRP A 118 15.55 -5.85 4.27
C TRP A 118 14.50 -6.42 3.33
N LEU A 119 13.52 -5.61 2.91
CA LEU A 119 12.50 -6.03 1.94
C LEU A 119 13.13 -6.37 0.58
N ILE A 120 14.06 -5.53 0.09
CA ILE A 120 14.81 -5.81 -1.15
C ILE A 120 15.61 -7.11 -1.01
N PHE A 121 16.33 -7.27 0.09
CA PHE A 121 17.10 -8.50 0.33
C PHE A 121 16.21 -9.75 0.31
N LEU A 122 15.06 -9.72 1.01
CA LEU A 122 14.14 -10.84 1.02
C LEU A 122 13.59 -11.15 -0.38
N GLU A 123 13.26 -10.12 -1.18
CA GLU A 123 12.80 -10.33 -2.55
C GLU A 123 13.83 -11.08 -3.39
N LEU A 124 15.08 -10.61 -3.35
CA LEU A 124 16.15 -11.13 -4.20
C LEU A 124 16.63 -12.52 -3.80
N THR A 125 16.37 -12.95 -2.56
CA THR A 125 16.94 -14.18 -1.99
C THR A 125 15.91 -15.26 -1.67
N LEU A 126 14.74 -14.89 -1.14
CA LEU A 126 13.75 -15.83 -0.61
C LEU A 126 12.49 -15.88 -1.46
N ILE A 127 11.99 -14.73 -1.89
CA ILE A 127 10.65 -14.65 -2.52
C ILE A 127 10.61 -15.38 -3.86
N GLY A 128 11.67 -15.29 -4.68
CA GLY A 128 11.74 -16.06 -5.92
C GLY A 128 11.64 -17.58 -5.69
N PHE A 129 12.33 -18.11 -4.67
CA PHE A 129 12.20 -19.52 -4.28
C PHE A 129 10.80 -19.87 -3.78
N LEU A 130 10.17 -19.00 -2.98
CA LEU A 130 8.79 -19.24 -2.50
C LEU A 130 7.75 -19.24 -3.63
N TRP A 131 8.05 -18.59 -4.75
CA TRP A 131 7.20 -18.61 -5.93
C TRP A 131 7.41 -19.83 -6.83
N SER A 132 8.65 -20.26 -7.04
CA SER A 132 8.97 -21.33 -8.00
C SER A 132 9.22 -22.70 -7.37
N PHE A 133 9.49 -22.77 -6.06
CA PHE A 133 9.96 -23.95 -5.35
C PHE A 133 11.11 -24.68 -6.08
N SER A 134 11.98 -23.94 -6.78
CA SER A 134 13.04 -24.47 -7.65
C SER A 134 14.41 -23.86 -7.35
N ILE A 135 15.50 -24.55 -7.71
CA ILE A 135 16.87 -24.03 -7.68
C ILE A 135 17.56 -24.38 -9.02
N PRO A 136 18.02 -23.39 -9.82
CA PRO A 136 17.87 -21.96 -9.61
C PRO A 136 16.39 -21.51 -9.66
N PHE A 137 16.05 -20.46 -8.93
CA PHE A 137 14.70 -19.89 -8.90
C PHE A 137 14.56 -18.72 -9.88
N LEU A 138 13.33 -18.50 -10.33
CA LEU A 138 12.98 -17.34 -11.14
C LEU A 138 12.94 -16.08 -10.27
N GLN A 139 13.46 -14.98 -10.80
CA GLN A 139 13.46 -13.69 -10.12
C GLN A 139 12.20 -12.92 -10.50
N PHE A 140 11.27 -12.80 -9.56
CA PHE A 140 10.08 -11.95 -9.69
C PHE A 140 10.24 -10.72 -8.79
N TRP A 141 10.49 -9.56 -9.39
CA TRP A 141 10.56 -8.29 -8.63
C TRP A 141 9.16 -7.67 -8.59
N GLN A 142 8.46 -7.96 -7.51
CA GLN A 142 7.07 -7.66 -7.26
C GLN A 142 6.90 -6.47 -6.30
N VAL A 143 5.76 -6.43 -5.60
CA VAL A 143 5.38 -5.31 -4.72
C VAL A 143 6.36 -5.09 -3.57
N ILE A 144 7.00 -6.14 -3.04
CA ILE A 144 7.96 -6.03 -1.92
C ILE A 144 9.22 -5.29 -2.38
N TRP A 145 9.72 -5.61 -3.57
CA TRP A 145 10.80 -4.85 -4.24
C TRP A 145 10.47 -3.36 -4.35
N ALA A 146 9.31 -3.04 -4.91
CA ALA A 146 8.88 -1.66 -5.12
C ALA A 146 8.71 -0.90 -3.79
N ILE A 147 8.14 -1.55 -2.76
CA ILE A 147 8.04 -0.97 -1.40
C ILE A 147 9.43 -0.72 -0.82
N GLY A 148 10.35 -1.67 -0.96
CA GLY A 148 11.70 -1.56 -0.41
C GLY A 148 12.44 -0.33 -0.94
N TRP A 149 12.43 -0.13 -2.26
CA TRP A 149 13.00 1.07 -2.87
C TRP A 149 12.25 2.35 -2.51
N SER A 150 10.92 2.31 -2.49
CA SER A 150 10.09 3.45 -2.10
C SER A 150 10.41 3.91 -0.67
N MET A 151 10.66 2.98 0.25
CA MET A 151 11.08 3.30 1.62
C MET A 151 12.45 3.98 1.66
N ILE A 152 13.41 3.50 0.87
CA ILE A 152 14.76 4.11 0.78
C ILE A 152 14.67 5.54 0.23
N LEU A 153 13.93 5.74 -0.86
CA LEU A 153 13.73 7.07 -1.45
C LEU A 153 12.99 8.01 -0.48
N LEU A 154 11.94 7.51 0.19
CA LEU A 154 11.20 8.29 1.17
C LEU A 154 12.07 8.66 2.38
N ALA A 155 13.03 7.81 2.78
CA ALA A 155 13.96 8.11 3.86
C ALA A 155 14.83 9.36 3.59
N GLY A 156 15.10 9.70 2.33
CA GLY A 156 15.69 10.98 1.95
C GLY A 156 14.68 12.12 1.97
N LEU A 157 13.44 11.83 1.56
CA LEU A 157 12.38 12.83 1.44
C LEU A 157 11.81 13.29 2.79
N ILE A 158 12.00 12.55 3.87
CA ILE A 158 11.48 12.94 5.20
C ILE A 158 12.10 14.24 5.75
N PHE A 159 13.28 14.63 5.25
CA PHE A 159 13.96 15.86 5.64
C PHE A 159 13.35 17.10 5.00
N LEU A 160 12.51 16.92 3.98
CA LEU A 160 11.82 18.00 3.28
C LEU A 160 10.42 18.24 3.88
N PRO A 161 9.82 19.42 3.63
CA PRO A 161 8.44 19.67 4.00
C PRO A 161 7.50 18.63 3.36
N PRO A 162 6.45 18.14 4.07
CA PRO A 162 5.57 17.07 3.58
C PRO A 162 4.84 17.42 2.28
N ILE A 163 4.61 18.71 2.03
CA ILE A 163 4.01 19.20 0.80
C ILE A 163 4.90 18.89 -0.42
N VAL A 164 6.22 18.89 -0.25
CA VAL A 164 7.16 18.50 -1.31
C VAL A 164 6.96 17.03 -1.66
N SER A 165 6.77 16.16 -0.67
CA SER A 165 6.45 14.75 -0.92
C SER A 165 5.13 14.56 -1.64
N LEU A 166 4.10 15.35 -1.29
CA LEU A 166 2.81 15.32 -1.97
C LEU A 166 2.95 15.73 -3.45
N ILE A 167 3.67 16.83 -3.72
CA ILE A 167 3.88 17.34 -5.08
C ILE A 167 4.70 16.35 -5.90
N ILE A 168 5.83 15.88 -5.37
CA ILE A 168 6.68 14.88 -6.06
C ILE A 168 5.87 13.62 -6.36
N GLY A 169 5.11 13.12 -5.39
CA GLY A 169 4.27 11.94 -5.59
C GLY A 169 3.20 12.14 -6.67
N GLY A 170 2.52 13.28 -6.66
CA GLY A 170 1.51 13.61 -7.67
C GLY A 170 2.10 13.76 -9.07
N VAL A 171 3.23 14.46 -9.18
CA VAL A 171 3.95 14.61 -10.46
C VAL A 171 4.38 13.24 -10.99
N ILE A 172 4.92 12.38 -10.13
CA ILE A 172 5.35 11.03 -10.53
C ILE A 172 4.17 10.20 -11.05
N VAL A 173 3.04 10.16 -10.34
CA VAL A 173 1.87 9.37 -10.78
C VAL A 173 1.37 9.86 -12.13
N VAL A 174 1.16 11.18 -12.29
CA VAL A 174 0.71 11.77 -13.56
C VAL A 174 1.72 11.54 -14.69
N ALA A 175 3.01 11.72 -14.42
CA ALA A 175 4.08 11.49 -15.39
C ALA A 175 4.20 10.00 -15.76
N SER A 176 3.97 9.09 -14.81
CA SER A 176 4.00 7.64 -15.04
C SER A 176 2.89 7.26 -16.01
N THR A 177 1.66 7.74 -15.79
CA THR A 177 0.53 7.56 -16.72
C THR A 177 0.84 8.11 -18.11
N ALA A 178 1.39 9.32 -18.21
CA ALA A 178 1.77 9.91 -19.49
C ALA A 178 2.90 9.14 -20.19
N SER A 179 3.82 8.57 -19.41
CA SER A 179 4.98 7.85 -19.94
C SER A 179 4.60 6.56 -20.69
N LEU A 180 3.40 6.01 -20.48
CA LEU A 180 2.91 4.84 -21.23
C LEU A 180 2.72 5.13 -22.72
N ALA A 181 2.46 6.40 -23.09
CA ALA A 181 2.37 6.82 -24.49
C ALA A 181 3.74 6.99 -25.19
N ALA A 182 4.84 7.02 -24.43
CA ALA A 182 6.19 7.16 -24.98
C ALA A 182 6.72 5.84 -25.62
N PRO A 183 7.84 5.85 -26.33
CA PRO A 183 8.51 4.62 -26.77
C PRO A 183 8.96 3.75 -25.57
N PRO A 184 8.86 2.40 -25.67
CA PRO A 184 9.17 1.49 -24.57
C PRO A 184 10.66 1.42 -24.19
N ASP A 185 11.55 1.96 -25.01
CA ASP A 185 13.01 1.84 -24.92
C ASP A 185 13.74 3.14 -24.56
N LEU A 186 13.02 4.16 -24.06
CA LEU A 186 13.56 5.49 -23.74
C LEU A 186 14.90 5.49 -22.96
N LEU A 187 15.06 4.55 -22.01
CA LEU A 187 16.27 4.33 -21.21
C LEU A 187 16.79 2.88 -21.30
N GLY A 188 16.44 2.15 -22.36
CA GLY A 188 16.75 0.73 -22.51
C GLY A 188 16.18 -0.12 -21.35
N PRO A 189 16.95 -1.08 -20.80
CA PRO A 189 16.50 -1.97 -19.72
C PRO A 189 16.02 -1.27 -18.44
N LEU A 190 16.53 -0.07 -18.17
CA LEU A 190 16.16 0.72 -16.98
C LEU A 190 14.73 1.26 -17.05
N THR A 191 14.16 1.42 -18.26
CA THR A 191 12.77 1.84 -18.44
C THR A 191 11.80 0.91 -17.72
N GLY A 192 12.06 -0.40 -17.79
CA GLY A 192 11.31 -1.44 -17.11
C GLY A 192 11.38 -1.38 -15.59
N ILE A 193 12.60 -1.24 -15.08
CA ILE A 193 12.88 -1.23 -13.64
C ILE A 193 12.31 0.03 -12.97
N ILE A 194 12.47 1.17 -13.63
CA ILE A 194 12.19 2.47 -13.01
C ILE A 194 10.77 2.93 -13.32
N PHE A 195 10.27 2.76 -14.55
CA PHE A 195 9.07 3.47 -15.02
C PHE A 195 7.88 2.56 -15.38
N ARG A 196 8.08 1.48 -16.14
CA ARG A 196 6.96 0.75 -16.78
C ARG A 196 6.56 -0.56 -16.09
N GLY A 197 7.52 -1.28 -15.51
CA GLY A 197 7.31 -2.69 -15.18
C GLY A 197 7.13 -3.56 -16.44
N VAL A 198 7.00 -4.86 -16.23
CA VAL A 198 6.89 -5.92 -17.25
C VAL A 198 8.08 -5.94 -18.21
N SER A 199 9.30 -5.94 -17.67
CA SER A 199 10.51 -6.15 -18.44
C SER A 199 11.15 -7.47 -18.09
N ILE A 200 11.53 -8.21 -19.12
CA ILE A 200 12.32 -9.43 -19.01
C ILE A 200 13.77 -9.02 -19.22
N LEU A 201 14.56 -9.05 -18.14
CA LEU A 201 15.98 -8.77 -18.23
C LEU A 201 16.75 -10.09 -18.40
N PRO A 202 17.80 -10.10 -19.23
CA PRO A 202 18.74 -11.22 -19.23
C PRO A 202 19.39 -11.31 -17.84
N SER A 203 19.43 -12.51 -17.27
CA SER A 203 20.21 -12.79 -16.05
C SER A 203 21.39 -13.70 -16.35
N PHE A 204 22.25 -13.89 -15.36
CA PHE A 204 23.31 -14.88 -15.42
C PHE A 204 22.69 -16.29 -15.51
N GLU A 205 23.17 -17.12 -16.43
CA GLU A 205 22.75 -18.53 -16.62
C GLU A 205 21.33 -18.76 -17.22
N ASN A 206 20.86 -17.92 -18.15
CA ASN A 206 19.58 -18.09 -18.87
C ASN A 206 18.30 -17.99 -18.03
N ALA A 207 18.35 -17.60 -16.75
CA ALA A 207 17.14 -17.25 -16.02
C ALA A 207 16.62 -15.87 -16.47
N ALA A 208 15.31 -15.68 -16.54
CA ALA A 208 14.69 -14.40 -16.82
C ALA A 208 14.39 -13.66 -15.50
N ILE A 209 14.75 -12.37 -15.41
CA ILE A 209 14.27 -11.49 -14.33
C ILE A 209 12.97 -10.85 -14.81
N PHE A 210 11.89 -11.10 -14.09
CA PHE A 210 10.58 -10.51 -14.32
C PHE A 210 10.39 -9.33 -13.39
N VAL A 211 10.57 -8.12 -13.91
CA VAL A 211 10.21 -6.92 -13.16
C VAL A 211 8.73 -6.68 -13.33
N VAL A 212 7.94 -6.88 -12.28
CA VAL A 212 6.48 -6.72 -12.35
C VAL A 212 6.07 -5.31 -11.87
N TYR A 213 6.72 -4.82 -10.82
CA TYR A 213 6.40 -3.53 -10.18
C TYR A 213 7.59 -2.56 -10.32
N PRO A 214 7.46 -1.47 -11.11
CA PRO A 214 8.52 -0.48 -11.30
C PRO A 214 8.77 0.35 -10.03
N ILE A 215 9.94 0.94 -9.86
CA ILE A 215 10.26 1.66 -8.62
C ILE A 215 9.53 3.00 -8.54
N LEU A 216 9.58 3.81 -9.60
CA LEU A 216 9.19 5.22 -9.53
C LEU A 216 7.69 5.41 -9.32
N PRO A 217 6.77 4.77 -10.09
CA PRO A 217 5.34 4.97 -9.89
C PRO A 217 4.88 4.60 -8.47
N TRP A 218 5.41 3.51 -7.93
CA TRP A 218 5.11 3.03 -6.59
C TRP A 218 5.71 3.93 -5.49
N PHE A 219 6.89 4.50 -5.71
CA PHE A 219 7.42 5.57 -4.86
C PHE A 219 6.50 6.79 -4.87
N GLY A 220 5.95 7.16 -6.03
CA GLY A 220 4.98 8.25 -6.16
C GLY A 220 3.76 8.05 -5.25
N VAL A 221 3.19 6.85 -5.25
CA VAL A 221 2.06 6.47 -4.36
C VAL A 221 2.45 6.57 -2.88
N MET A 222 3.63 6.08 -2.50
CA MET A 222 4.10 6.17 -1.11
C MET A 222 4.33 7.63 -0.68
N ALA A 223 4.90 8.46 -1.57
CA ALA A 223 5.15 9.88 -1.32
C ALA A 223 3.85 10.68 -1.18
N LEU A 224 2.83 10.39 -1.99
CA LEU A 224 1.46 10.92 -1.82
C LEU A 224 0.92 10.57 -0.43
N GLY A 225 1.05 9.31 -0.02
CA GLY A 225 0.66 8.86 1.31
C GLY A 225 1.36 9.61 2.44
N TYR A 226 2.68 9.82 2.33
CA TYR A 226 3.44 10.58 3.31
C TYR A 226 3.00 12.05 3.37
N GLY A 227 2.80 12.69 2.23
CA GLY A 227 2.31 14.08 2.16
C GLY A 227 0.90 14.25 2.74
N ALA A 228 0.00 13.33 2.41
CA ALA A 228 -1.40 13.33 2.84
C ALA A 228 -1.60 12.86 4.30
N GLY A 229 -0.58 12.34 4.97
CA GLY A 229 -0.73 11.71 6.29
C GLY A 229 -1.30 12.63 7.40
N HIS A 230 -1.23 13.95 7.24
CA HIS A 230 -1.86 14.90 8.16
C HIS A 230 -3.40 14.87 8.10
N ILE A 231 -3.99 14.54 6.94
CA ILE A 231 -5.44 14.43 6.74
C ILE A 231 -6.03 13.34 7.64
N PHE A 232 -5.29 12.24 7.84
CA PHE A 232 -5.70 11.11 8.68
C PHE A 232 -5.80 11.44 10.17
N LEU A 233 -5.18 12.55 10.59
CA LEU A 233 -5.25 13.05 11.97
C LEU A 233 -6.27 14.19 12.13
N SER A 234 -6.87 14.66 11.04
CA SER A 234 -7.87 15.72 11.07
C SER A 234 -9.19 15.23 11.66
N PRO A 235 -9.91 16.04 12.47
CA PRO A 235 -11.29 15.75 12.86
C PRO A 235 -12.23 15.56 11.66
N ARG A 236 -11.91 16.20 10.53
CA ARG A 236 -12.67 16.11 9.26
C ARG A 236 -12.17 14.99 8.33
N ARG A 237 -11.36 14.05 8.84
CA ARG A 237 -10.72 12.98 8.03
C ARG A 237 -11.69 12.28 7.09
N SER A 238 -12.84 11.83 7.59
CA SER A 238 -13.78 11.01 6.81
C SER A 238 -14.37 11.81 5.65
N HIS A 239 -14.74 13.06 5.89
CA HIS A 239 -15.28 13.95 4.86
C HIS A 239 -14.23 14.30 3.80
N LEU A 240 -13.01 14.66 4.22
CA LEU A 240 -11.93 14.98 3.30
C LEU A 240 -11.52 13.79 2.45
N LEU A 241 -11.36 12.61 3.06
CA LEU A 241 -11.02 11.37 2.35
C LEU A 241 -12.15 10.94 1.39
N ALA A 242 -13.42 11.13 1.78
CA ALA A 242 -14.56 10.85 0.90
C ALA A 242 -14.58 11.77 -0.33
N ILE A 243 -14.34 13.08 -0.13
CA ILE A 243 -14.26 14.04 -1.25
C ILE A 243 -13.09 13.70 -2.17
N ILE A 244 -11.90 13.45 -1.62
CA ILE A 244 -10.72 13.10 -2.41
C ILE A 244 -10.95 11.80 -3.17
N GLY A 245 -11.48 10.77 -2.51
CA GLY A 245 -11.81 9.49 -3.14
C GLY A 245 -12.83 9.65 -4.27
N LEU A 246 -13.90 10.41 -4.05
CA LEU A 246 -14.92 10.67 -5.08
C LEU A 246 -14.34 11.48 -6.24
N ALA A 247 -13.50 12.47 -5.96
CA ALA A 247 -12.81 13.25 -6.99
C ALA A 247 -11.85 12.39 -7.82
N MET A 248 -11.11 11.46 -7.19
CA MET A 248 -10.25 10.51 -7.88
C MET A 248 -11.04 9.51 -8.73
N LEU A 249 -12.19 9.02 -8.24
CA LEU A 249 -13.09 8.17 -9.04
C LEU A 249 -13.69 8.92 -10.23
N ALA A 250 -14.10 10.17 -10.04
CA ALA A 250 -14.59 11.01 -11.13
C ALA A 250 -13.49 11.26 -12.17
N ALA A 251 -12.26 11.61 -11.73
CA ALA A 251 -11.11 11.76 -12.62
C ALA A 251 -10.81 10.47 -13.39
N PHE A 252 -10.83 9.32 -12.71
CA PHE A 252 -10.69 8.01 -13.34
C PHE A 252 -11.73 7.80 -14.45
N LEU A 253 -13.01 8.05 -14.19
CA LEU A 253 -14.07 7.88 -15.19
C LEU A 253 -13.93 8.85 -16.37
N ILE A 254 -13.53 10.11 -16.11
CA ILE A 254 -13.28 11.12 -17.16
C ILE A 254 -12.14 10.66 -18.08
N LEU A 255 -11.10 10.05 -17.54
CA LEU A 255 -9.98 9.52 -18.33
C LEU A 255 -10.36 8.21 -19.03
N ARG A 256 -11.05 7.32 -18.33
CA ARG A 256 -11.29 5.94 -18.77
C ARG A 256 -12.41 5.83 -19.80
N LEU A 257 -13.55 6.50 -19.59
CA LEU A 257 -14.72 6.34 -20.47
C LEU A 257 -14.43 6.72 -21.93
N PRO A 258 -13.70 7.80 -22.25
CA PRO A 258 -13.33 8.12 -23.63
C PRO A 258 -12.15 7.30 -24.17
N ASN A 259 -11.61 6.34 -23.40
CA ASN A 259 -10.34 5.66 -23.69
C ASN A 259 -9.18 6.63 -23.93
N LEU A 260 -9.03 7.65 -23.06
CA LEU A 260 -7.89 8.56 -23.18
C LEU A 260 -6.56 7.82 -22.98
N PRO A 261 -5.46 8.30 -23.59
CA PRO A 261 -4.14 7.69 -23.44
C PRO A 261 -3.73 7.60 -21.97
N GLY A 262 -3.28 6.42 -21.54
CA GLY A 262 -2.78 6.17 -20.19
C GLY A 262 -2.71 4.67 -19.89
N ASP A 263 -3.80 3.95 -20.13
CA ASP A 263 -3.82 2.49 -20.02
C ASP A 263 -3.70 1.84 -21.41
N PRO A 264 -2.83 0.83 -21.61
CA PRO A 264 -2.64 0.19 -22.90
C PRO A 264 -3.79 -0.77 -23.29
N ARG A 265 -4.74 -1.04 -22.38
CA ARG A 265 -5.89 -1.91 -22.61
C ARG A 265 -7.16 -1.05 -22.71
N PRO A 266 -7.55 -0.61 -23.91
CA PRO A 266 -8.80 0.13 -24.06
C PRO A 266 -9.98 -0.75 -23.63
N TRP A 267 -10.96 -0.17 -22.96
CA TRP A 267 -12.20 -0.89 -22.68
C TRP A 267 -13.03 -1.02 -23.97
N ALA A 268 -13.77 -2.11 -24.08
CA ALA A 268 -14.62 -2.39 -25.23
C ALA A 268 -16.00 -2.88 -24.79
N PRO A 269 -17.07 -2.61 -25.57
CA PRO A 269 -18.38 -3.20 -25.34
C PRO A 269 -18.35 -4.71 -25.60
N HIS A 270 -19.06 -5.45 -24.75
CA HIS A 270 -19.26 -6.90 -24.86
C HIS A 270 -20.76 -7.22 -24.97
N ALA A 271 -21.09 -8.43 -25.43
CA ALA A 271 -22.50 -8.86 -25.58
C ALA A 271 -23.26 -8.86 -24.24
N ASP A 272 -22.55 -9.13 -23.14
CA ASP A 272 -23.09 -9.10 -21.79
C ASP A 272 -22.74 -7.76 -21.09
N ALA A 273 -23.72 -7.21 -20.38
CA ALA A 273 -23.58 -5.92 -19.70
C ALA A 273 -22.55 -5.94 -18.57
N PHE A 274 -22.43 -7.05 -17.82
CA PHE A 274 -21.42 -7.21 -16.79
C PHE A 274 -20.02 -7.14 -17.42
N TRP A 275 -19.76 -7.85 -18.51
CA TRP A 275 -18.45 -7.83 -19.16
C TRP A 275 -18.09 -6.48 -19.77
N THR A 276 -19.08 -5.71 -20.23
CA THR A 276 -18.87 -4.32 -20.65
C THR A 276 -18.42 -3.45 -19.47
N ILE A 277 -19.10 -3.55 -18.33
CA ILE A 277 -18.73 -2.79 -17.11
C ILE A 277 -17.36 -3.26 -16.59
N ALA A 278 -17.12 -4.57 -16.56
CA ALA A 278 -15.86 -5.17 -16.14
C ALA A 278 -14.68 -4.67 -16.99
N SER A 279 -14.87 -4.53 -18.30
CA SER A 279 -13.85 -3.99 -19.22
C SER A 279 -13.47 -2.54 -18.88
N ILE A 280 -14.42 -1.71 -18.43
CA ILE A 280 -14.14 -0.32 -17.98
C ILE A 280 -13.17 -0.34 -16.79
N PHE A 281 -13.30 -1.30 -15.88
CA PHE A 281 -12.46 -1.39 -14.68
C PHE A 281 -11.24 -2.32 -14.82
N ASP A 282 -11.08 -3.01 -15.94
CA ASP A 282 -9.89 -3.82 -16.26
C ASP A 282 -8.76 -2.91 -16.75
N VAL A 283 -8.01 -2.38 -15.79
CA VAL A 283 -6.82 -1.55 -16.01
C VAL A 283 -5.58 -2.28 -15.55
N THR A 284 -4.43 -1.85 -16.06
CA THR A 284 -3.13 -2.34 -15.60
C THR A 284 -2.92 -2.07 -14.10
N LYS A 285 -2.19 -2.96 -13.43
CA LYS A 285 -1.93 -2.88 -11.97
C LYS A 285 -0.95 -1.78 -11.56
N ASN A 286 -0.17 -1.25 -12.51
CA ASN A 286 0.84 -0.25 -12.22
C ASN A 286 0.22 1.16 -12.24
N PRO A 287 0.51 1.99 -11.22
CA PRO A 287 -0.02 3.36 -11.12
C PRO A 287 0.62 4.34 -12.10
#